data_AF-A0A3C0WB86-F1
#
_entry.id   AF-A0A3C0WB86-F1
#
_cell.length_a   1.000
_cell.length_b   1.000
_cell.length_c   1.000
_cell.angle_alpha   90.00
_cell.angle_beta   90.00
_cell.angle_gamma   90.00
#
_symmetry.space_group_name_H-M   'P 1'
#
loop_
_entity.id
_entity.type
_entity.pdbx_description
1 polymer ?
#
loop_
_entity_poly.entity_id
_entity_poly.type
_entity_poly.pdbx_seq_one_letter_code
_entity_poly.pdbx_strand_id
1 'polypeptide(L)' 'MDSAITTYNGKPCRSTEMTIGNTLFTVISVQGDAAKETAYDKVKKLIMDSVETAQKSYQPVHNNIA' A
#
# COMPACT_ATOMS: atom_id res chain seq x y z
N MET A 1 23.10 12.71 -11.66
CA MET A 1 21.67 12.68 -11.98
C MET A 1 20.93 13.18 -10.76
N ASP A 2 20.33 14.36 -10.87
CA ASP A 2 19.61 15.01 -9.78
C ASP A 2 18.26 14.30 -9.64
N SER A 3 18.16 13.37 -8.70
CA SER A 3 16.91 12.66 -8.42
C SER A 3 15.98 13.66 -7.74
N ALA A 4 15.09 14.29 -8.52
CA ALA A 4 14.14 15.27 -8.03
C ALA A 4 13.57 14.85 -6.67
N ILE A 5 13.83 15.63 -5.62
CA ILE A 5 13.33 15.34 -4.29
C ILE A 5 11.82 15.58 -4.33
N THR A 6 11.07 14.49 -4.52
CA THR A 6 9.62 14.53 -4.34
C THR A 6 9.34 14.77 -2.87
N THR A 7 8.65 15.85 -2.52
CA THR A 7 8.22 16.12 -1.15
C THR A 7 6.74 15.86 -0.99
N TYR A 8 6.33 15.24 0.12
CA TYR A 8 4.93 15.09 0.51
C TYR A 8 4.72 15.81 1.84
N ASN A 9 3.82 16.79 1.88
CA ASN A 9 3.60 17.67 3.04
C ASN A 9 4.90 18.27 3.61
N GLY A 10 5.79 18.73 2.73
CA GLY A 10 7.07 19.34 3.10
C GLY A 10 8.13 18.36 3.63
N LYS A 11 7.84 17.04 3.65
CA LYS A 11 8.80 16.02 4.07
C LYS A 11 9.44 15.34 2.85
N PRO A 12 10.75 15.03 2.90
CA PRO A 12 11.42 14.34 1.80
C PRO A 12 10.78 12.97 1.59
N CYS A 13 10.53 12.61 0.34
CA CYS A 13 10.05 11.29 -0.03
C CYS A 13 11.09 10.52 -0.83
N ARG A 14 10.92 9.20 -0.85
CA ARG A 14 11.62 8.29 -1.73
C ARG A 14 10.60 7.61 -2.63
N SER A 15 10.83 7.64 -3.94
CA SER A 15 10.17 6.73 -4.86
C SER A 15 10.99 5.45 -4.94
N THR A 16 10.34 4.29 -4.82
CA THR A 16 10.96 2.98 -4.96
C THR A 16 10.05 2.08 -5.77
N GLU A 17 10.58 1.44 -6.79
CA GLU A 17 9.87 0.39 -7.50
C GLU A 17 10.08 -0.95 -6.77
N MET A 18 9.01 -1.72 -6.62
CA MET A 18 9.07 -3.06 -6.06
C MET A 18 8.09 -4.01 -6.72
N THR A 19 8.48 -5.27 -6.83
CA THR A 19 7.62 -6.33 -7.36
C THR A 19 7.01 -7.12 -6.22
N ILE A 20 5.68 -7.32 -6.25
CA ILE A 20 4.98 -8.23 -5.36
C ILE A 20 4.19 -9.21 -6.23
N GLY A 21 4.54 -10.49 -6.15
CA GLY A 21 4.04 -11.50 -7.08
C GLY A 21 4.50 -11.19 -8.50
N ASN A 22 3.55 -10.99 -9.41
CA ASN A 22 3.75 -10.65 -10.82
C ASN A 22 3.45 -9.17 -11.14
N THR A 23 3.16 -8.35 -10.13
CA THR A 23 2.79 -6.95 -10.31
C THR A 23 3.93 -6.03 -9.86
N LEU A 24 4.23 -5.02 -10.69
CA LEU A 24 5.18 -3.95 -10.36
C LEU A 24 4.44 -2.79 -9.68
N PHE A 25 4.96 -2.35 -8.53
CA PHE A 25 4.43 -1.25 -7.75
C PHE A 25 5.45 -0.11 -7.69
N THR A 26 4.98 1.12 -7.89
CA THR A 26 5.74 2.34 -7.58
C THR A 26 5.30 2.85 -6.22
N VAL A 27 6.21 2.88 -5.26
CA VAL A 27 5.95 3.23 -3.86
C VAL A 27 6.58 4.57 -3.55
N ILE A 28 5.76 5.56 -3.19
CA ILE A 28 6.20 6.87 -2.73
C ILE A 28 6.05 6.90 -1.21
N SER A 29 7.17 6.94 -0.48
CA SER A 29 7.18 6.95 0.97
C SER A 29 7.92 8.17 1.52
N VAL A 30 7.37 8.77 2.58
CA VAL A 30 8.08 9.81 3.34
C VAL A 30 9.26 9.19 4.07
N GLN A 31 10.44 9.78 3.91
CA GLN A 31 11.64 9.38 4.62
C GLN A 31 11.59 9.86 6.08
N GLY A 32 11.97 9.00 7.02
CA GLY A 32 12.11 9.38 8.41
C GLY A 32 12.81 8.30 9.23
N ASP A 33 13.71 8.71 10.11
CA ASP A 33 14.58 7.82 10.90
C ASP A 33 13.81 7.03 11.97
N ALA A 34 12.59 7.48 12.30
CA ALA A 34 11.69 6.82 13.24
C ALA A 34 10.76 5.78 12.58
N ALA A 35 10.98 5.44 11.30
CA ALA A 35 10.16 4.46 10.60
C ALA A 35 10.31 3.07 11.24
N LYS A 36 9.19 2.52 11.73
CA LYS A 36 9.13 1.18 12.33
C LYS A 36 8.83 0.05 11.33
N GLU A 37 8.53 0.42 10.09
CA GLU A 37 8.07 -0.48 9.05
C GLU A 37 8.71 -0.12 7.71
N THR A 38 9.02 -1.15 6.92
CA THR A 38 9.57 -0.95 5.58
C THR A 38 8.48 -0.54 4.59
N ALA A 39 8.88 0.00 3.43
CA ALA A 39 7.96 0.26 2.33
C ALA A 39 7.23 -1.02 1.88
N TYR A 40 7.91 -2.17 1.90
CA TYR A 40 7.35 -3.46 1.54
C TYR A 40 6.23 -3.87 2.50
N ASP A 41 6.46 -3.75 3.82
CA ASP A 41 5.46 -4.12 4.83
C ASP A 41 4.17 -3.32 4.67
N LYS A 42 4.29 -2.01 4.38
CA LYS A 42 3.14 -1.13 4.16
C LYS A 42 2.34 -1.53 2.92
N VAL A 43 3.02 -1.80 1.80
CA VAL A 43 2.33 -2.18 0.55
C VAL A 43 1.66 -3.54 0.72
N LYS A 44 2.34 -4.51 1.34
CA LYS A 44 1.76 -5.82 1.62
C LYS A 44 0.49 -5.69 2.48
N LYS A 45 0.53 -4.91 3.56
CA LYS A 45 -0.64 -4.65 4.41
C LYS A 45 -1.77 -4.01 3.62
N LEU A 46 -1.49 -2.95 2.86
CA LEU A 46 -2.50 -2.26 2.04
C LEU A 46 -3.20 -3.22 1.07
N ILE A 47 -2.45 -4.11 0.42
CA ILE A 47 -3.02 -5.12 -0.48
C ILE A 47 -3.91 -6.10 0.30
N MET A 48 -3.42 -6.66 1.41
CA MET A 48 -4.20 -7.61 2.22
C MET A 48 -5.47 -6.97 2.79
N ASP A 49 -5.36 -5.77 3.36
CA ASP A 49 -6.50 -5.00 3.88
C ASP A 49 -7.53 -4.74 2.76
N SER A 50 -7.09 -4.40 1.56
CA SER A 50 -7.99 -4.20 0.41
C SER A 50 -8.75 -5.47 0.04
N VAL A 51 -8.10 -6.64 0.09
CA VAL A 51 -8.71 -7.94 -0.18
C VAL A 51 -9.73 -8.29 0.88
N GLU A 52 -9.40 -8.11 2.16
CA GLU A 52 -10.33 -8.35 3.27
C GLU A 52 -11.56 -7.43 3.20
N THR A 53 -11.34 -6.15 2.87
CA THR A 53 -12.41 -5.17 2.72
C THR A 53 -13.32 -5.53 1.54
N ALA A 54 -12.75 -5.97 0.42
CA ALA A 54 -13.52 -6.48 -0.71
C ALA A 54 -14.35 -7.71 -0.31
N GLN A 55 -13.78 -8.68 0.40
CA GLN A 55 -14.50 -9.87 0.86
C GLN A 55 -15.66 -9.55 1.82
N LYS A 56 -15.52 -8.53 2.67
CA LYS A 56 -16.63 -8.05 3.52
C LYS A 56 -17.74 -7.36 2.74
N SER A 57 -17.43 -6.75 1.59
CA SER A 57 -18.46 -6.20 0.69
C SER A 57 -19.21 -7.27 -0.10
N TYR A 58 -18.56 -8.41 -0.35
CA TYR A 58 -19.15 -9.61 -0.96
C TYR A 58 -19.64 -10.62 0.10
N GLN A 59 -20.45 -10.19 1.07
CA GLN A 59 -21.21 -11.16 1.86
C GLN A 59 -22.45 -11.55 1.06
N PRO A 60 -22.64 -12.84 0.71
CA PRO A 60 -23.86 -13.27 0.04
C PRO A 60 -25.03 -13.00 0.99
N VAL A 61 -26.03 -12.26 0.53
CA VAL A 61 -27.28 -12.10 1.27
C VAL A 61 -27.87 -13.50 1.41
N HIS A 62 -27.82 -14.07 2.60
CA HIS A 62 -28.56 -15.29 2.90
C HIS A 62 -30.05 -14.93 2.90
N ASN A 63 -30.68 -15.05 1.74
CA ASN A 63 -32.13 -14.98 1.62
C ASN A 63 -32.72 -16.23 2.28
N ASN A 64 -33.23 -16.09 3.49
CA ASN A 64 -34.08 -17.09 4.12
C ASN A 64 -35.43 -17.07 3.40
N ILE A 65 -35.59 -17.92 2.39
CA ILE A 65 -36.89 -18.22 1.80
C ILE A 65 -37.55 -19.24 2.74
N ALA A 66 -38.46 -18.75 3.57
CA ALA A 66 -39.37 -19.55 4.39
C ALA A 66 -40.52 -20.09 3.53
#